data_AF-A0A2V9QNV8-F1
#
_entry.id   AF-A0A2V9QNV8-F1
#
_cell.length_a   1.000
_cell.length_b   1.000
_cell.length_c   1.000
_cell.angle_alpha   90.00
_cell.angle_beta   90.00
_cell.angle_gamma   90.00
#
_symmetry.space_group_name_H-M   'P 1'
#
loop_
_entity.id
_entity.type
_entity.pdbx_description
1 polymer ?
#
loop_
_entity_poly.entity_id
_entity_poly.type
_entity_poly.pdbx_seq_one_letter_code
_entity_poly.pdbx_strand_id
1 'polypeptide(L)' 'MGNAFELAAPRKHLRYSRTYPGLLPVVHVDRFYYDNHLRLTSFRVHRTRTLLFASDHLLLVAAFELTE' A
#
# COMPACT_ATOMS: atom_id res chain seq x y z
N MET A 1 -11.27 -3.76 23.82
CA MET A 1 -9.91 -3.28 23.52
C MET A 1 -9.82 -3.03 22.03
N GLY A 2 -10.00 -1.79 21.57
CA GLY A 2 -9.80 -1.44 20.17
C GLY A 2 -8.40 -0.88 20.03
N ASN A 3 -7.45 -1.72 19.62
CA ASN A 3 -6.10 -1.28 19.31
C ASN A 3 -6.23 -0.24 18.18
N ALA A 4 -5.72 0.97 18.38
CA ALA A 4 -5.69 1.97 17.31
C ALA A 4 -4.77 1.42 16.22
N PHE A 5 -5.31 1.10 15.04
CA PHE A 5 -4.50 0.72 13.90
C PHE A 5 -4.26 1.96 13.04
N GLU A 6 -3.03 2.16 12.59
CA GLU A 6 -2.73 3.21 11.62
C GLU A 6 -3.01 2.69 10.20
N LEU A 7 -3.63 3.55 9.38
CA LEU A 7 -3.89 3.26 7.97
C LEU A 7 -2.78 3.89 7.13
N ALA A 8 -2.00 3.05 6.43
CA ALA A 8 -1.08 3.53 5.40
C ALA A 8 -1.90 3.97 4.18
N ALA A 9 -2.31 5.23 4.15
CA ALA A 9 -3.16 5.76 3.09
C ALA A 9 -2.36 5.89 1.77
N PRO A 10 -2.73 5.17 0.70
CA PRO A 10 -2.05 5.23 -0.60
C PRO A 10 -1.87 6.67 -1.11
N ARG A 11 -2.87 7.54 -0.87
CA ARG A 11 -2.86 8.94 -1.30
C ARG A 11 -1.84 9.84 -0.60
N LYS A 12 -1.41 9.51 0.63
CA LYS A 12 -0.38 10.28 1.35
C LYS A 12 1.04 9.83 1.01
N HIS A 13 1.21 8.56 0.63
CA HIS A 13 2.52 7.95 0.49
C HIS A 13 2.90 7.58 -0.96
N LEU A 14 1.96 7.63 -1.92
CA LEU A 14 2.21 7.27 -3.31
C LEU A 14 1.99 8.46 -4.26
N ARG A 15 2.96 8.68 -5.15
CA ARG A 15 2.87 9.64 -6.26
C ARG A 15 1.83 9.23 -7.32
N TYR A 16 1.48 7.95 -7.36
CA TYR A 16 0.41 7.41 -8.21
C TYR A 16 -0.55 6.59 -7.36
N SER A 17 -1.82 6.99 -7.37
CA SER A 17 -2.87 6.39 -6.53
C SER A 17 -3.25 4.96 -7.01
N ARG A 18 -3.00 4.60 -8.28
CA ARG A 18 -3.53 3.35 -8.85
C ARG A 18 -2.72 2.12 -8.45
N THR A 19 -3.40 1.14 -7.88
CA THR A 19 -2.92 -0.24 -7.65
C THR A 19 -3.40 -1.23 -8.72
N TYR A 20 -3.88 -0.75 -9.87
CA TYR A 20 -4.39 -1.60 -10.95
C TYR A 20 -3.71 -1.28 -12.29
N PRO A 21 -3.43 -2.29 -13.14
CA PRO A 21 -2.91 -2.08 -14.49
C PRO A 21 -3.94 -1.51 -15.49
N GLY A 22 -5.24 -1.69 -15.24
CA GLY A 22 -6.34 -1.46 -16.18
C GLY A 22 -6.86 -0.02 -16.32
N LEU A 23 -7.73 0.20 -17.33
CA LEU A 23 -8.28 1.50 -17.73
C LEU A 23 -9.35 2.08 -16.77
N LEU A 24 -9.96 1.25 -15.91
CA LEU A 24 -10.99 1.67 -14.96
C LEU A 24 -10.48 1.61 -13.51
N PRO A 25 -10.10 2.74 -12.90
CA PRO A 25 -9.73 2.80 -11.50
C PRO A 25 -10.82 3.57 -10.76
N VAL A 26 -11.91 2.91 -10.40
CA VAL A 26 -13.00 3.63 -9.72
C VAL A 26 -12.82 3.59 -8.19
N VAL A 27 -12.08 2.61 -7.64
CA VAL A 27 -11.95 2.42 -6.18
C VAL A 27 -10.58 1.87 -5.76
N HIS A 28 -10.02 2.43 -4.68
CA HIS A 28 -8.86 1.88 -4.00
C HIS A 28 -9.36 0.82 -3.01
N VAL A 29 -9.33 -0.44 -3.44
CA VAL A 29 -9.78 -1.56 -2.60
C VAL A 29 -8.67 -1.97 -1.62
N ASP A 30 -7.41 -1.75 -1.98
CA ASP A 30 -6.28 -2.18 -1.19
C ASP A 30 -6.11 -1.26 0.03
N ARG A 31 -6.24 -1.85 1.22
CA ARG A 31 -6.06 -1.18 2.50
C ARG A 31 -4.93 -1.86 3.25
N PHE A 32 -4.02 -1.08 3.82
CA PHE A 32 -2.90 -1.58 4.59
C PHE A 32 -2.97 -0.98 6.00
N TYR A 33 -3.30 -1.83 6.98
CA TYR A 33 -3.38 -1.46 8.39
C TYR A 33 -2.19 -2.06 9.13
N TYR A 34 -1.60 -1.30 10.05
CA TYR A 34 -0.51 -1.76 10.89
C TYR A 34 -0.69 -1.28 12.33
N ASP A 35 -0.04 -2.00 13.25
CA ASP A 35 -0.11 -1.73 14.69
C ASP A 35 0.80 -0.54 15.07
N ASN A 36 0.48 0.18 16.15
CA ASN A 36 1.26 1.32 16.63
C ASN A 36 2.68 0.96 17.07
N HIS A 37 2.96 -0.32 17.32
CA HIS A 37 4.32 -0.80 17.57
C HIS A 37 5.20 -0.78 16.32
N LEU A 38 4.64 -0.50 15.13
CA LEU A 38 5.36 -0.43 13.87
C LEU A 38 5.40 1.01 13.34
N ARG A 39 6.62 1.54 13.17
CA ARG A 39 6.83 2.82 12.48
C ARG A 39 7.01 2.57 10.99
N LEU A 40 6.08 3.06 10.16
CA LEU A 40 6.17 2.97 8.70
C LEU A 40 7.31 3.86 8.17
N THR A 41 8.36 3.24 7.63
CA THR A 41 9.54 3.96 7.08
C THR A 41 9.42 4.23 5.59
N SER A 42 8.80 3.31 4.85
CA SER A 42 8.53 3.50 3.43
C SER A 42 7.29 2.76 2.99
N PHE A 43 6.58 3.32 2.01
CA PHE A 43 5.42 2.70 1.40
C PHE A 43 5.45 2.98 -0.11
N ARG A 44 5.45 1.94 -0.92
CA ARG A 44 5.57 2.05 -2.39
C ARG A 44 4.74 1.01 -3.11
N VAL A 45 4.33 1.34 -4.32
CA VAL A 45 3.74 0.38 -5.27
C VAL A 45 4.88 -0.23 -6.07
N HIS A 46 5.04 -1.55 -6.00
CA HIS A 46 5.95 -2.28 -6.87
C HIS A 46 5.30 -2.44 -8.24
N ARG A 47 5.77 -1.68 -9.23
CA ARG A 47 5.20 -1.67 -10.60
C ARG A 47 6.28 -2.05 -11.61
N THR A 48 6.41 -3.34 -11.87
CA THR A 48 7.29 -3.86 -12.94
C THR A 48 6.46 -4.26 -14.16
N ARG A 49 7.12 -4.33 -15.32
CA ARG A 49 6.47 -4.79 -16.56
C ARG A 49 5.90 -6.20 -16.38
N THR A 50 6.68 -7.10 -15.77
CA THR A 50 6.23 -8.46 -15.46
C THR A 50 4.96 -8.44 -14.64
N LEU A 51 4.90 -7.62 -13.57
CA LEU A 51 3.71 -7.57 -12.72
C LEU A 51 2.49 -7.01 -13.42
N LEU A 52 2.66 -6.03 -14.31
CA LEU A 52 1.55 -5.47 -15.10
C LEU A 52 0.90 -6.49 -16.04
N PHE A 53 1.62 -7.53 -16.45
CA PHE A 53 1.09 -8.62 -17.27
C PHE A 53 0.67 -9.84 -16.45
N ALA A 54 1.37 -10.11 -15.34
CA ALA A 54 1.16 -11.31 -14.53
C ALA A 54 0.08 -11.15 -13.46
N SER A 55 -0.29 -9.91 -13.10
CA SER A 55 -1.29 -9.64 -12.08
C SER A 55 -2.20 -8.48 -12.49
N ASP A 56 -3.46 -8.62 -12.13
CA ASP A 56 -4.53 -7.63 -12.17
C ASP A 56 -4.41 -6.55 -11.08
N HIS A 57 -3.51 -6.75 -10.11
CA HIS A 57 -3.20 -5.80 -9.05
C HIS A 57 -1.70 -5.52 -8.96
N LEU A 58 -1.37 -4.30 -8.55
CA LEU A 58 0.00 -3.91 -8.24
C LEU A 58 0.28 -4.16 -6.77
N LEU A 59 1.44 -4.73 -6.48
CA LEU A 59 1.86 -5.02 -5.12
C LEU A 59 2.15 -3.73 -4.35
N LEU A 60 1.65 -3.68 -3.13
CA LEU A 60 2.02 -2.68 -2.13
C LEU A 60 3.16 -3.24 -1.28
N VAL A 61 4.23 -2.47 -1.13
CA VAL A 61 5.39 -2.82 -0.32
C VAL A 61 5.56 -1.76 0.76
N ALA A 62 5.56 -2.22 2.01
CA ALA A 62 5.74 -1.40 3.19
C ALA A 62 7.00 -1.86 3.94
N ALA A 63 7.80 -0.91 4.42
CA ALA A 63 8.90 -1.18 5.32
C ALA A 63 8.60 -0.56 6.68
N PHE A 64 8.93 -1.29 7.74
CA PHE A 64 8.64 -0.91 9.11
C PHE A 64 9.89 -1.02 9.96
N GLU A 65 9.94 -0.19 11.00
CA GLU A 65 10.82 -0.33 12.14
C GLU A 65 9.99 -0.59 13.39
N LEU A 66 10.55 -1.30 14.36
CA LEU A 66 9.89 -1.47 15.66
C LEU A 66 9.99 -0.16 16.43
N THR A 67 8.87 0.25 17.01
CA THR A 67 8.80 1.40 17.90
C THR A 67 9.04 0.87 19.31
N GLU A 68 10.14 1.28 19.93
CA GLU A 68 10.47 0.95 21.33
C GLU A 68 9.40 1.44 22.32
#